data_AF-A0A960SNN1-F1
#
_entry.id   AF-A0A960SNN1-F1
#
_cell.length_a   1.000
_cell.length_b   1.000
_cell.length_c   1.000
_cell.angle_alpha   90.00
_cell.angle_beta   90.00
_cell.angle_gamma   90.00
#
_symmetry.space_group_name_H-M   'P 1'
#
loop_
_entity.id
_entity.type
_entity.pdbx_description
1 polymer ?
#
loop_
_entity_poly.entity_id
_entity_poly.type
_entity_poly.pdbx_seq_one_letter_code
_entity_poly.pdbx_strand_id
1 'polypeptide(L)'
;MKFPDLIYLLSFLGGLVTTAASMPFWRAWCRRTGLLDSPGHRKIHHVPIPLAGGFAVLTGLLLPVLAAWVVLQSGMLDPDTVDRLRHGLSRRGGQLAC
;
A
#
# COMPACT_ATOMS: atom_id res chain seq x y z
N MET A 1 -2.82 16.64 -24.82
CA MET A 1 -2.56 16.55 -23.37
C MET A 1 -1.49 15.49 -23.17
N LYS A 2 -0.35 15.80 -22.52
CA LYS A 2 0.66 14.78 -22.19
C LYS A 2 0.20 14.04 -20.93
N PHE A 3 0.17 12.72 -20.97
CA PHE A 3 -0.13 11.91 -19.79
C PHE A 3 0.97 12.09 -18.74
N PRO A 4 0.62 12.12 -17.44
CA PRO A 4 1.61 12.28 -16.38
C PRO A 4 2.28 10.93 -16.05
N ASP A 5 3.04 10.38 -16.99
CA ASP A 5 3.62 9.02 -16.90
C ASP A 5 4.50 8.84 -15.65
N LEU A 6 5.23 9.89 -15.27
CA LEU A 6 6.06 9.90 -14.07
C LEU A 6 5.25 9.66 -12.79
N ILE A 7 4.03 10.22 -12.68
CA ILE A 7 3.20 10.06 -11.48
C ILE A 7 2.78 8.61 -11.35
N TYR A 8 2.35 7.97 -12.44
CA TYR A 8 1.97 6.55 -12.42
C TYR A 8 3.16 5.66 -12.09
N LEU A 9 4.35 5.94 -12.66
CA LEU A 9 5.57 5.20 -12.34
C LEU A 9 5.93 5.35 -10.86
N LEU A 10 5.86 6.56 -10.31
CA LEU A 10 6.12 6.81 -8.89
C LEU A 10 5.09 6.13 -7.98
N SER A 11 3.81 6.10 -8.35
CA SER A 11 2.78 5.36 -7.61
C SER A 11 3.06 3.85 -7.60
N PHE A 12 3.44 3.29 -8.75
CA PHE A 12 3.80 1.88 -8.87
C PHE A 12 5.03 1.54 -8.02
N LEU A 13 6.12 2.30 -8.19
CA LEU A 13 7.36 2.09 -7.44
C LEU A 13 7.16 2.31 -5.95
N GLY A 14 6.36 3.31 -5.55
CA GLY A 14 5.99 3.56 -4.17
C GLY A 14 5.31 2.33 -3.54
N GLY A 15 4.26 1.82 -4.17
CA GLY A 15 3.56 0.61 -3.71
C GLY A 15 4.44 -0.64 -3.70
N LEU A 16 5.31 -0.79 -4.71
CA LEU A 16 6.26 -1.91 -4.78
C LEU A 16 7.24 -1.87 -3.62
N VAL A 17 7.86 -0.70 -3.37
CA VAL A 17 8.87 -0.53 -2.33
C VAL A 17 8.24 -0.71 -0.95
N THR A 18 7.07 -0.11 -0.68
CA THR A 18 6.40 -0.24 0.61
C THR A 18 5.95 -1.68 0.90
N THR A 19 5.43 -2.39 -0.11
CA THR A 19 5.05 -3.81 0.00
C THR A 19 6.28 -4.69 0.25
N ALA A 20 7.34 -4.51 -0.55
CA ALA A 20 8.56 -5.30 -0.42
C ALA A 20 9.26 -5.07 0.92
N ALA A 21 9.28 -3.82 1.40
CA ALA A 21 9.85 -3.46 2.69
C ALA A 21 9.02 -3.98 3.88
N SER A 22 7.69 -4.07 3.76
CA SER A 22 6.83 -4.57 4.84
C SER A 22 6.82 -6.10 4.96
N MET A 23 7.14 -6.82 3.87
CA MET A 23 7.19 -8.29 3.85
C MET A 23 8.02 -8.94 4.98
N PRO A 24 9.29 -8.57 5.23
CA PRO A 24 10.08 -9.20 6.29
C PRO A 24 9.47 -9.00 7.68
N PHE A 25 8.87 -7.84 7.93
CA PHE A 25 8.17 -7.54 9.17
C PHE A 25 6.96 -8.48 9.36
N TRP A 26 6.09 -8.57 8.36
CA TRP A 26 4.90 -9.44 8.45
C TRP A 26 5.26 -10.92 8.52
N ARG A 27 6.29 -11.36 7.79
CA ARG A 27 6.81 -12.74 7.89
C ARG A 27 7.28 -13.06 9.31
N ALA A 28 7.99 -12.14 9.96
CA ALA A 28 8.44 -12.33 11.34
C ALA A 28 7.27 -12.38 12.33
N TRP A 29 6.28 -11.50 12.14
CA TRP A 29 5.07 -11.50 12.95
C TRP A 29 4.27 -12.79 12.82
N CYS A 30 4.02 -13.28 11.60
CA CYS A 30 3.33 -14.56 11.36
C CYS A 30 4.04 -15.76 12.02
N ARG A 31 5.38 -15.79 12.02
CA ARG A 31 6.14 -16.83 12.72
C ARG A 31 5.95 -16.75 14.24
N ARG A 32 5.89 -15.54 14.80
CA ARG A 32 5.71 -15.32 16.25
C ARG A 32 4.29 -15.67 16.72
N THR A 33 3.29 -15.39 15.89
CA THR A 33 1.87 -15.64 16.22
C THR A 33 1.41 -17.05 15.84
N GLY A 34 2.23 -17.82 15.14
CA GLY A 34 1.85 -19.14 14.63
C GLY A 34 0.90 -19.09 13.43
N LEU A 35 0.74 -17.93 12.79
CA LEU A 35 -0.07 -17.75 11.58
C LEU A 35 0.68 -18.31 10.35
N LEU A 36 0.84 -19.63 10.36
CA LEU A 36 1.56 -20.41 9.37
C LEU A 36 0.58 -21.33 8.65
N ASP A 37 0.79 -21.47 7.34
CA ASP A 37 0.08 -22.42 6.53
C ASP A 37 0.73 -23.79 6.63
N SER A 38 0.04 -24.74 7.26
CA SER A 38 0.52 -26.11 7.43
C SER A 38 0.52 -26.88 6.10
N PRO A 39 1.51 -27.77 5.89
CA PRO A 39 1.57 -28.64 4.72
C PRO A 39 0.35 -29.58 4.70
N GLY A 40 -0.13 -29.90 3.49
CA GLY A 40 -1.30 -30.77 3.32
C GLY A 40 -1.25 -31.52 2.00
N HIS A 41 -2.10 -32.53 1.83
CA HIS A 41 -2.07 -33.47 0.70
C HIS A 41 -2.15 -32.86 -0.70
N ARG A 42 -2.56 -31.58 -0.84
CA ARG A 42 -2.62 -30.83 -2.10
C ARG A 42 -1.62 -29.67 -2.20
N LYS A 43 -0.71 -29.52 -1.23
CA LYS A 43 0.23 -28.39 -1.16
C LYS A 43 1.65 -28.84 -1.48
N ILE A 44 2.36 -28.07 -2.32
CA ILE A 44 3.73 -28.37 -2.77
C ILE A 44 4.79 -28.11 -1.70
N HIS A 45 4.45 -27.40 -0.62
CA HIS A 45 5.36 -27.12 0.48
C HIS A 45 5.28 -28.20 1.55
N HIS A 46 6.45 -28.69 1.95
CA HIS A 46 6.61 -29.67 3.04
C HIS A 46 6.91 -29.00 4.39
N VAL A 47 7.12 -27.67 4.39
CA VAL A 47 7.38 -26.87 5.60
C VAL A 47 6.29 -25.81 5.78
N PRO A 48 5.96 -25.42 7.03
CA PRO A 48 4.99 -24.35 7.28
C PRO A 48 5.43 -23.00 6.69
N ILE A 49 4.54 -22.32 5.96
CA ILE A 49 4.82 -21.04 5.28
C ILE A 49 4.03 -19.91 5.95
N PRO A 50 4.63 -18.75 6.29
CA PRO A 50 3.90 -17.64 6.90
C PRO A 50 2.89 -16.99 5.94
N LEU A 51 1.67 -16.77 6.43
CA LEU A 51 0.56 -16.14 5.70
C LEU A 51 0.67 -14.60 5.70
N ALA A 52 1.81 -14.07 5.25
CA ALA A 52 2.14 -12.64 5.30
C ALA A 52 1.68 -11.83 4.05
N GLY A 53 1.26 -12.52 2.98
CA GLY A 53 0.99 -11.93 1.67
C GLY A 53 0.01 -10.76 1.69
N GLY A 54 -1.21 -11.01 2.19
CA GLY A 54 -2.27 -9.99 2.26
C GLY A 54 -1.90 -8.80 3.14
N PHE A 55 -1.25 -9.03 4.28
CA PHE A 55 -0.79 -7.96 5.17
C PHE A 55 0.24 -7.03 4.50
N ALA A 56 1.17 -7.61 3.74
CA ALA A 56 2.16 -6.82 3.01
C ALA A 56 1.51 -5.96 1.92
N VAL A 57 0.57 -6.50 1.14
CA VAL A 57 -0.15 -5.74 0.11
C VAL A 57 -1.01 -4.64 0.74
N LEU A 58 -1.74 -4.95 1.81
CA LEU A 58 -2.56 -3.98 2.53
C LEU A 58 -1.70 -2.83 3.07
N THR A 59 -0.55 -3.13 3.69
CA THR A 59 0.38 -2.09 4.14
C THR A 59 1.00 -1.31 2.98
N GLY A 60 1.32 -1.97 1.88
CA GLY A 60 1.83 -1.34 0.67
C GLY A 60 0.87 -0.31 0.07
N LEU A 61 -0.43 -0.57 0.17
CA LEU A 61 -1.50 0.34 -0.25
C LEU A 61 -1.76 1.45 0.78
N LEU A 62 -1.96 1.09 2.05
CA LEU A 62 -2.39 2.05 3.08
C LEU A 62 -1.28 3.01 3.48
N LEU A 63 -0.02 2.58 3.53
CA LEU A 63 1.07 3.40 4.03
C LEU A 63 1.30 4.67 3.20
N PRO A 64 1.38 4.63 1.85
CA PRO A 64 1.47 5.85 1.03
C PRO A 64 0.24 6.76 1.17
N VAL A 65 -0.96 6.19 1.29
CA VAL A 65 -2.20 6.96 1.44
C VAL A 65 -2.23 7.69 2.78
N LEU A 66 -1.86 7.01 3.86
CA LEU A 66 -1.76 7.61 5.19
C LEU A 66 -0.65 8.67 5.23
N ALA A 67 0.49 8.42 4.60
CA ALA A 67 1.56 9.41 4.49
C ALA A 67 1.09 10.67 3.75
N ALA A 68 0.38 10.51 2.62
CA ALA A 68 -0.20 11.62 1.89
C ALA A 68 -1.21 12.41 2.73
N TRP A 69 -2.06 11.72 3.51
CA TRP A 69 -2.99 12.36 4.42
C TRP A 69 -2.28 13.17 5.52
N VAL A 70 -1.24 12.62 6.15
CA VAL A 70 -0.44 13.34 7.16
C VAL A 70 0.22 14.58 6.57
N VAL A 71 0.80 14.46 5.36
CA VAL A 71 1.41 15.60 4.67
C VAL A 71 0.39 16.71 4.39
N LEU A 72 -0.82 16.35 3.95
CA LEU A 72 -1.90 17.32 3.74
C LEU A 72 -2.30 18.05 5.04
N GLN A 73 -2.33 17.35 6.17
CA GLN A 73 -2.69 17.93 7.46
C GLN A 73 -1.57 18.77 8.08
N SER A 74 -0.32 18.49 7.74
CA SER A 74 0.86 19.18 8.29
C SER A 74 1.07 20.61 7.75
N GLY A 75 0.36 21.01 6.69
CA GLY A 75 0.57 22.31 6.04
C GLY A 75 1.89 22.42 5.27
N MET A 76 2.58 21.30 5.03
CA MET A 76 3.85 21.26 4.28
C MET A 76 3.68 21.52 2.78
N LEU A 77 2.45 21.51 2.27
CA LEU A 77 2.14 21.74 0.86
C LEU A 77 1.66 23.17 0.66
N ASP A 78 2.09 23.74 -0.47
CA ASP A 78 1.65 25.04 -0.93
C ASP A 78 0.11 25.10 -1.07
N PRO A 79 -0.57 26.18 -0.63
CA PRO A 79 -2.03 26.27 -0.64
C PRO A 79 -2.65 26.00 -2.01
N ASP A 80 -2.02 26.45 -3.09
CA ASP A 80 -2.48 26.22 -4.47
C ASP A 80 -2.51 24.72 -4.82
N THR A 81 -1.53 23.95 -4.30
CA THR A 81 -1.47 22.51 -4.51
C THR A 81 -2.59 21.80 -3.76
N VAL A 82 -2.85 22.23 -2.52
CA VAL A 82 -3.94 21.68 -1.69
C VAL A 82 -5.29 21.94 -2.34
N ASP A 83 -5.52 23.15 -2.86
CA ASP A 83 -6.79 23.51 -3.51
C ASP A 83 -7.04 22.71 -4.79
N ARG A 84 -5.99 22.48 -5.60
CA ARG A 84 -6.07 21.61 -6.78
C ARG A 84 -6.41 20.16 -6.40
N LEU A 85 -5.80 19.64 -5.34
CA LEU A 85 -6.08 18.28 -4.84
C LEU A 85 -7.52 18.16 -4.31
N ARG A 86 -7.98 19.13 -3.50
CA ARG A 86 -9.37 19.17 -3.01
C ARG A 86 -10.37 19.26 -4.15
N HIS A 87 -10.11 20.11 -5.15
CA HIS A 87 -10.97 20.23 -6.33
C HIS A 87 -11.03 18.93 -7.15
N GLY A 88 -9.87 18.27 -7.34
CA GLY A 88 -9.81 16.97 -8.01
C GLY A 88 -10.61 15.91 -7.26
N LEU A 89 -10.46 15.84 -5.93
CA LEU A 89 -11.15 14.88 -5.08
C LEU A 89 -12.66 15.16 -5.00
N SER A 90 -13.12 16.42 -4.93
CA SER A 90 -14.56 16.71 -4.90
C SER A 90 -15.25 16.32 -6.21
N ARG A 91 -14.56 16.46 -7.34
CA ARG A 91 -15.10 16.08 -8.66
C ARG A 91 -15.11 14.56 -8.88
N ARG A 92 -14.10 13.85 -8.36
CA ARG A 92 -13.85 12.42 -8.70
C ARG A 92 -13.96 11.47 -7.52
N GLY A 93 -14.24 11.96 -6.32
CA GLY A 93 -14.25 11.15 -5.09
C GLY A 93 -15.26 10.01 -5.12
N GLY A 94 -16.38 10.20 -5.83
CA GLY A 94 -17.36 9.13 -6.05
C GLY A 94 -16.80 7.91 -6.79
N GLN A 95 -15.70 8.06 -7.55
CA GLN A 95 -15.03 6.96 -8.24
C GLN A 95 -14.24 6.04 -7.29
N LEU A 96 -14.00 6.46 -6.04
CA LEU A 96 -13.27 5.68 -5.04
C LEU A 96 -14.17 4.71 -4.25
N ALA A 97 -15.49 4.85 -4.36
CA ALA A 97 -16.47 4.00 -3.69
C ALA A 97 -16.86 2.75 -4.51
N CYS A 98 -16.22 2.55 -5.67
CA CYS A 98 -16.44 1.43 -6.57
C CYS A 98 -15.41 0.31 -6.35
#